data_AF-I2E3Z6-F1
#
_entry.id   AF-I2E3Z6-F1
#
_cell.length_a   1.000
_cell.length_b   1.000
_cell.length_c   1.000
_cell.angle_alpha   90.00
_cell.angle_beta   90.00
_cell.angle_gamma   90.00
#
_symmetry.space_group_name_H-M   'P 1'
#
loop_
_entity.id
_entity.type
_entity.pdbx_description
1 polymer ?
#
loop_
_entity_poly.entity_id
_entity_poly.type
_entity_poly.pdbx_seq_one_letter_code
_entity_poly.pdbx_strand_id
1 'polypeptide(L)'
;SFVDLPTPSNLSSLWNFGSLLGICLISQIITGLFLAMYYTADTSSAFSSVAHICRDVNYGWLMRNIHANGASFFFICIYMHIGRGLYYGSYMYKETWNIGIVLLFLVMATAFVGYVLPWGQMSFWGATVITNLLSAIPYMGDSLVQWIWGGFSVDKATLTRFFTFHFLFPFLIVGASIIHLLFLHETGSNNPTGISSNMDKVPFHPYFSYKDAIGFLIMLTALVLLSLLTPNLLGDPDNYTPANPLVTPPHIQP
;
A
#
# COMPACT_ATOMS: atom_id res chain seq x y z
N SER A 1 -12.78 8.32 23.25
CA SER A 1 -12.35 8.63 21.87
C SER A 1 -13.15 7.79 20.87
N PHE A 2 -12.83 6.52 20.60
CA PHE A 2 -13.53 5.71 19.58
C PHE A 2 -14.95 5.23 19.92
N VAL A 3 -15.40 5.35 21.18
CA VAL A 3 -16.76 4.95 21.59
C VAL A 3 -17.70 6.14 21.43
N ASP A 4 -17.39 7.24 22.12
CA ASP A 4 -18.28 8.41 22.20
C ASP A 4 -18.02 9.47 21.12
N LEU A 5 -17.22 9.17 20.09
CA LEU A 5 -16.90 10.14 19.01
C LEU A 5 -18.20 10.61 18.32
N PRO A 6 -18.55 11.91 18.38
CA PRO A 6 -19.75 12.43 17.74
C PRO A 6 -19.62 12.37 16.21
N THR A 7 -20.43 11.52 15.59
CA THR A 7 -20.34 11.21 14.16
C THR A 7 -21.65 11.59 13.46
N PRO A 8 -21.63 12.19 12.24
CA PRO A 8 -22.86 12.46 11.49
C PRO A 8 -23.71 11.19 11.34
N SER A 9 -25.02 11.27 11.60
CA SER A 9 -25.92 10.10 11.55
C SER A 9 -26.02 9.45 10.16
N ASN A 10 -25.80 10.23 9.10
CA ASN A 10 -26.13 9.89 7.71
C ASN A 10 -24.92 9.44 6.86
N LEU A 11 -23.81 9.00 7.45
CA LEU A 11 -22.65 8.56 6.66
C LEU A 11 -22.98 7.29 5.84
N SER A 12 -22.72 7.32 4.54
CA SER A 12 -22.88 6.17 3.64
C SER A 12 -21.72 5.16 3.77
N SER A 13 -21.77 4.03 3.07
CA SER A 13 -20.70 3.02 3.06
C SER A 13 -19.35 3.57 2.55
N LEU A 14 -19.35 4.68 1.80
CA LEU A 14 -18.12 5.31 1.31
C LEU A 14 -17.23 5.85 2.46
N TRP A 15 -17.78 6.08 3.65
CA TRP A 15 -16.98 6.47 4.82
C TRP A 15 -16.20 5.31 5.45
N ASN A 16 -16.56 4.07 5.15
CA ASN A 16 -15.84 2.89 5.64
C ASN A 16 -14.43 2.76 5.04
N PHE A 17 -14.15 3.38 3.89
CA PHE A 17 -12.82 3.24 3.27
C PHE A 17 -11.68 3.79 4.12
N GLY A 18 -11.95 4.69 5.08
CA GLY A 18 -10.92 5.12 6.05
C GLY A 18 -10.50 3.98 6.99
N SER A 19 -11.46 3.26 7.56
CA SER A 19 -11.19 2.11 8.43
C SER A 19 -10.65 0.92 7.64
N LEU A 20 -11.11 0.72 6.39
CA LEU A 20 -10.59 -0.32 5.49
C LEU A 20 -9.10 -0.12 5.17
N LEU A 21 -8.64 1.12 4.96
CA LEU A 21 -7.22 1.41 4.78
C LEU A 21 -6.40 1.05 6.03
N GLY A 22 -6.95 1.27 7.22
CA GLY A 22 -6.32 0.86 8.48
C GLY A 22 -6.11 -0.65 8.58
N ILE A 23 -7.13 -1.45 8.26
CA ILE A 23 -6.98 -2.92 8.28
C ILE A 23 -6.09 -3.43 7.15
N CYS A 24 -6.08 -2.79 5.97
CA CYS A 24 -5.09 -3.08 4.92
C CYS A 24 -3.66 -2.85 5.42
N LEU A 25 -3.39 -1.71 6.07
CA LEU A 25 -2.07 -1.40 6.64
C LEU A 25 -1.64 -2.43 7.68
N ILE A 26 -2.52 -2.79 8.61
CA ILE A 26 -2.24 -3.81 9.63
C ILE A 26 -1.95 -5.16 8.96
N SER A 27 -2.76 -5.57 7.99
CA SER A 27 -2.57 -6.82 7.25
C SER A 27 -1.23 -6.86 6.52
N GLN A 28 -0.86 -5.78 5.83
CA GLN A 28 0.44 -5.68 5.14
C GLN A 28 1.61 -5.73 6.11
N ILE A 29 1.55 -5.05 7.26
CA ILE A 29 2.64 -5.09 8.25
C ILE A 29 2.79 -6.50 8.81
N ILE A 30 1.69 -7.15 9.21
CA ILE A 30 1.75 -8.52 9.77
C ILE A 30 2.32 -9.48 8.74
N THR A 31 1.70 -9.57 7.56
CA THR A 31 2.16 -10.50 6.51
C THR A 31 3.59 -10.18 6.07
N GLY A 32 3.94 -8.91 5.91
CA GLY A 32 5.28 -8.46 5.54
C GLY A 32 6.34 -8.83 6.56
N LEU A 33 6.06 -8.69 7.86
CA LEU A 33 6.97 -9.12 8.93
C LEU A 33 7.23 -10.62 8.88
N PHE A 34 6.19 -11.45 8.70
CA PHE A 34 6.36 -12.90 8.57
C PHE A 34 7.16 -13.29 7.32
N LEU A 35 6.92 -12.62 6.19
CA LEU A 35 7.69 -12.85 4.97
C LEU A 35 9.17 -12.44 5.14
N ALA A 36 9.42 -11.32 5.81
CA ALA A 36 10.76 -10.81 6.06
C ALA A 36 11.63 -11.76 6.92
N MET A 37 11.02 -12.63 7.75
CA MET A 37 11.75 -13.63 8.53
C MET A 37 12.44 -14.71 7.67
N TYR A 38 12.00 -14.87 6.41
CA TYR A 38 12.51 -15.90 5.50
C TYR A 38 13.12 -15.32 4.21
N TYR A 39 12.92 -14.04 3.95
CA TYR A 39 13.44 -13.37 2.76
C TYR A 39 14.92 -13.03 2.90
N THR A 40 15.66 -13.05 1.78
CA THR A 40 17.07 -12.62 1.73
C THR A 40 17.25 -11.54 0.66
N ALA A 41 17.79 -10.38 1.06
CA ALA A 41 17.98 -9.21 0.18
C ALA A 41 19.34 -9.23 -0.54
N ASP A 42 19.61 -10.33 -1.25
CA ASP A 42 20.80 -10.52 -2.11
C ASP A 42 20.36 -10.95 -3.51
N THR A 43 20.96 -10.39 -4.57
CA THR A 43 20.51 -10.62 -5.95
C THR A 43 20.64 -12.08 -6.41
N SER A 44 21.55 -12.86 -5.78
CA SER A 44 21.71 -14.28 -6.07
C SER A 44 20.65 -15.17 -5.41
N SER A 45 20.00 -14.70 -4.34
CA SER A 45 19.08 -15.51 -3.52
C SER A 45 17.71 -14.90 -3.29
N ALA A 46 17.45 -13.66 -3.71
CA ALA A 46 16.17 -12.99 -3.47
C ALA A 46 15.00 -13.75 -4.11
N PHE A 47 15.09 -14.03 -5.40
CA PHE A 47 14.06 -14.79 -6.12
C PHE A 47 13.86 -16.19 -5.53
N SER A 48 14.95 -16.92 -5.24
CA SER A 48 14.87 -18.26 -4.66
C SER A 48 14.35 -18.24 -3.22
N SER A 49 14.62 -17.21 -2.43
CA SER A 49 14.08 -17.07 -1.07
C SER A 49 12.57 -16.86 -1.07
N VAL A 50 12.03 -16.09 -2.03
CA VAL A 50 10.58 -15.97 -2.24
C VAL A 50 9.98 -17.30 -2.71
N ALA A 51 10.67 -18.03 -3.60
CA ALA A 51 10.24 -19.36 -4.00
C ALA A 51 10.22 -20.36 -2.82
N HIS A 52 11.23 -20.32 -1.96
CA HIS A 52 11.33 -21.11 -0.73
C HIS A 52 10.19 -20.78 0.25
N ILE A 53 9.86 -19.50 0.44
CA ILE A 53 8.69 -19.09 1.24
C ILE A 53 7.42 -19.78 0.72
N CYS A 54 7.20 -19.77 -0.59
CA CYS A 54 5.99 -20.36 -1.15
C CYS A 54 5.97 -21.90 -1.11
N ARG A 55 7.13 -22.56 -1.15
CA ARG A 55 7.22 -24.02 -1.35
C ARG A 55 7.49 -24.79 -0.06
N ASP A 56 8.30 -24.24 0.83
CA ASP A 56 8.89 -24.99 1.94
C ASP A 56 8.48 -24.44 3.31
N VAL A 57 8.05 -23.16 3.40
CA VAL A 57 7.55 -22.57 4.64
C VAL A 57 6.07 -22.91 4.84
N ASN A 58 5.73 -23.43 6.02
CA ASN A 58 4.34 -23.73 6.39
C ASN A 58 3.45 -22.50 6.21
N TYR A 59 2.42 -22.61 5.36
CA TYR A 59 1.52 -21.52 4.98
C TYR A 59 2.21 -20.29 4.36
N GLY A 60 3.47 -20.38 3.96
CA GLY A 60 4.20 -19.26 3.37
C GLY A 60 3.62 -18.80 2.03
N TRP A 61 3.09 -19.73 1.22
CA TRP A 61 2.36 -19.39 -0.01
C TRP A 61 1.11 -18.52 0.28
N LEU A 62 0.39 -18.82 1.35
CA LEU A 62 -0.82 -18.08 1.72
C LEU A 62 -0.45 -16.68 2.20
N MET A 63 0.58 -16.58 3.06
CA MET A 63 1.10 -15.28 3.52
C MET A 63 1.58 -14.42 2.34
N ARG A 64 2.33 -15.01 1.41
CA ARG A 64 2.81 -14.31 0.21
C ARG A 64 1.65 -13.84 -0.66
N ASN A 65 0.64 -14.68 -0.87
CA ASN A 65 -0.50 -14.33 -1.71
C ASN A 65 -1.39 -13.25 -1.06
N ILE A 66 -1.62 -13.32 0.26
CA ILE A 66 -2.34 -12.27 0.99
C ILE A 66 -1.55 -10.96 0.95
N HIS A 67 -0.23 -10.98 1.12
CA HIS A 67 0.59 -9.77 1.06
C HIS A 67 0.58 -9.11 -0.33
N ALA A 68 0.69 -9.93 -1.39
CA ALA A 68 0.67 -9.46 -2.78
C ALA A 68 -0.71 -8.89 -3.16
N ASN A 69 -1.78 -9.65 -2.94
CA ASN A 69 -3.14 -9.20 -3.26
C ASN A 69 -3.63 -8.10 -2.32
N GLY A 70 -3.15 -8.09 -1.07
CA GLY A 70 -3.44 -7.07 -0.07
C GLY A 70 -2.91 -5.70 -0.48
N ALA A 71 -1.79 -5.63 -1.20
CA ALA A 71 -1.31 -4.39 -1.81
C ALA A 71 -2.32 -3.84 -2.84
N SER A 72 -2.88 -4.68 -3.71
CA SER A 72 -3.93 -4.28 -4.66
C SER A 72 -5.20 -3.79 -3.95
N PHE A 73 -5.64 -4.50 -2.91
CA PHE A 73 -6.78 -4.07 -2.08
C PHE A 73 -6.52 -2.73 -1.37
N PHE A 74 -5.28 -2.47 -0.95
CA PHE A 74 -4.90 -1.17 -0.40
C PHE A 74 -5.15 -0.06 -1.42
N PHE A 75 -4.71 -0.23 -2.68
CA PHE A 75 -4.95 0.76 -3.74
C PHE A 75 -6.43 0.88 -4.14
N ILE A 76 -7.17 -0.22 -4.20
CA ILE A 76 -8.62 -0.15 -4.41
C ILE A 76 -9.27 0.71 -3.32
N CYS A 77 -8.92 0.47 -2.05
CA CYS A 77 -9.45 1.24 -0.93
C CYS A 77 -9.01 2.71 -0.98
N ILE A 78 -7.75 3.00 -1.35
CA ILE A 78 -7.23 4.38 -1.35
C ILE A 78 -7.88 5.21 -2.46
N TYR A 79 -8.09 4.62 -3.65
CA TYR A 79 -8.76 5.31 -4.75
C TYR A 79 -10.24 5.56 -4.43
N MET A 80 -10.93 4.60 -3.83
CA MET A 80 -12.31 4.80 -3.37
C MET A 80 -12.39 5.87 -2.26
N HIS A 81 -11.43 5.88 -1.34
CA HIS A 81 -11.34 6.88 -0.28
C HIS A 81 -11.13 8.30 -0.84
N ILE A 82 -10.22 8.45 -1.79
CA ILE A 82 -9.93 9.71 -2.50
C ILE A 82 -11.16 10.14 -3.32
N GLY A 83 -11.75 9.22 -4.09
CA GLY A 83 -12.94 9.49 -4.89
C GLY A 83 -14.12 9.99 -4.06
N ARG A 84 -14.36 9.38 -2.90
CA ARG A 84 -15.31 9.89 -1.90
C ARG A 84 -14.95 11.32 -1.48
N GLY A 85 -13.68 11.58 -1.17
CA GLY A 85 -13.24 12.90 -0.73
C GLY A 85 -13.41 13.99 -1.78
N LEU A 86 -13.19 13.67 -3.05
CA LEU A 86 -13.46 14.56 -4.18
C LEU A 86 -14.96 14.81 -4.35
N TYR A 87 -15.76 13.74 -4.40
CA TYR A 87 -17.19 13.82 -4.66
C TYR A 87 -17.96 14.65 -3.61
N TYR A 88 -17.64 14.46 -2.33
CA TYR A 88 -18.32 15.15 -1.22
C TYR A 88 -17.62 16.43 -0.75
N GLY A 89 -16.58 16.90 -1.45
CA GLY A 89 -15.86 18.12 -1.06
C GLY A 89 -15.07 18.01 0.25
N SER A 90 -14.72 16.79 0.69
CA SER A 90 -13.94 16.59 1.94
C SER A 90 -12.51 17.14 1.85
N TYR A 91 -12.02 17.43 0.64
CA TYR A 91 -10.74 18.13 0.44
C TYR A 91 -10.70 19.55 1.03
N MET A 92 -11.87 20.11 1.39
CA MET A 92 -11.96 21.39 2.09
C MET A 92 -11.35 21.34 3.50
N TYR A 93 -11.21 20.15 4.10
CA TYR A 93 -10.42 19.94 5.32
C TYR A 93 -8.94 19.82 4.95
N LYS A 94 -8.31 20.99 4.73
CA LYS A 94 -7.00 21.11 4.04
C LYS A 94 -5.89 20.32 4.72
N GLU A 95 -5.80 20.36 6.04
CA GLU A 95 -4.77 19.68 6.82
C GLU A 95 -4.91 18.17 6.66
N THR A 96 -6.11 17.64 6.92
CA THR A 96 -6.47 16.23 6.71
C THR A 96 -6.20 15.80 5.27
N TRP A 97 -6.64 16.58 4.29
CA TRP A 97 -6.47 16.30 2.86
C TRP A 97 -5.00 16.26 2.44
N ASN A 98 -4.20 17.26 2.83
CA ASN A 98 -2.79 17.34 2.48
C ASN A 98 -1.99 16.19 3.10
N ILE A 99 -2.31 15.79 4.33
CA ILE A 99 -1.71 14.57 4.92
C ILE A 99 -2.16 13.32 4.15
N GLY A 100 -3.41 13.28 3.67
CA GLY A 100 -3.91 12.23 2.79
C GLY A 100 -3.09 12.10 1.50
N ILE A 101 -2.67 13.22 0.90
CA ILE A 101 -1.76 13.23 -0.26
C ILE A 101 -0.38 12.66 0.11
N VAL A 102 0.17 13.04 1.26
CA VAL A 102 1.43 12.47 1.76
C VAL A 102 1.31 10.96 1.98
N LEU A 103 0.20 10.49 2.56
CA LEU A 103 -0.09 9.07 2.74
C LEU A 103 -0.16 8.33 1.41
N LEU A 104 -0.81 8.90 0.39
CA LEU A 104 -0.85 8.33 -0.95
C LEU A 104 0.56 8.12 -1.51
N PHE A 105 1.41 9.15 -1.47
CA PHE A 105 2.78 9.03 -1.97
C PHE A 105 3.62 8.04 -1.17
N LEU A 106 3.45 7.97 0.15
CA LEU A 106 4.12 6.97 0.99
C LEU A 106 3.68 5.54 0.63
N VAL A 107 2.38 5.30 0.42
CA VAL A 107 1.86 3.98 0.01
C VAL A 107 2.36 3.61 -1.38
N MET A 108 2.38 4.56 -2.33
CA MET A 108 2.95 4.37 -3.67
C MET A 108 4.43 4.01 -3.61
N ALA A 109 5.23 4.77 -2.86
CA ALA A 109 6.65 4.48 -2.70
C ALA A 109 6.86 3.10 -2.06
N THR A 110 6.12 2.78 -1.00
CA THR A 110 6.19 1.48 -0.29
C THR A 110 5.88 0.31 -1.22
N ALA A 111 4.79 0.38 -1.98
CA ALA A 111 4.38 -0.67 -2.90
C ALA A 111 5.39 -0.85 -4.04
N PHE A 112 5.89 0.26 -4.60
CA PHE A 112 6.91 0.23 -5.64
C PHE A 112 8.17 -0.50 -5.17
N VAL A 113 8.78 -0.09 -4.05
CA VAL A 113 10.00 -0.75 -3.55
C VAL A 113 9.74 -2.19 -3.12
N GLY A 114 8.52 -2.52 -2.69
CA GLY A 114 8.09 -3.88 -2.37
C GLY A 114 8.00 -4.79 -3.59
N TYR A 115 7.51 -4.27 -4.71
CA TYR A 115 7.41 -5.01 -5.96
C TYR A 115 8.77 -5.36 -6.57
N VAL A 116 9.84 -4.66 -6.18
CA VAL A 116 11.21 -4.97 -6.61
C VAL A 116 11.80 -6.19 -5.87
N LEU A 117 11.34 -6.48 -4.64
CA LEU A 117 11.95 -7.47 -3.75
C LEU A 117 11.97 -8.91 -4.28
N PRO A 118 10.93 -9.41 -5.00
CA PRO A 118 10.97 -10.75 -5.59
C PRO A 118 12.07 -10.94 -6.64
N TRP A 119 12.64 -9.85 -7.16
CA TRP A 119 13.75 -9.87 -8.12
C TRP A 119 13.45 -10.68 -9.40
N GLY A 120 12.22 -10.60 -9.89
CA GLY A 120 11.82 -11.11 -11.21
C GLY A 120 12.05 -10.08 -12.33
N GLN A 121 11.66 -10.43 -13.56
CA GLN A 121 11.83 -9.56 -14.72
C GLN A 121 11.12 -8.22 -14.57
N MET A 122 9.82 -8.22 -14.22
CA MET A 122 9.06 -6.97 -14.03
C MET A 122 9.57 -6.16 -12.84
N SER A 123 9.99 -6.83 -11.76
CA SER A 123 10.65 -6.18 -10.62
C SER A 123 11.89 -5.38 -11.04
N PHE A 124 12.82 -6.01 -11.77
CA PHE A 124 14.08 -5.38 -12.16
C PHE A 124 13.91 -4.27 -13.20
N TRP A 125 13.15 -4.56 -14.25
CA TRP A 125 12.96 -3.60 -15.34
C TRP A 125 12.04 -2.44 -14.95
N GLY A 126 11.01 -2.72 -14.14
CA GLY A 126 10.18 -1.68 -13.52
C GLY A 126 11.02 -0.76 -12.64
N ALA A 127 11.90 -1.31 -11.79
CA ALA A 127 12.83 -0.52 -10.99
C ALA A 127 13.72 0.37 -11.88
N THR A 128 14.30 -0.20 -12.94
CA THR A 128 15.18 0.50 -13.87
C THR A 128 14.47 1.67 -14.55
N VAL A 129 13.30 1.44 -15.15
CA VAL A 129 12.56 2.48 -15.88
C VAL A 129 12.06 3.57 -14.94
N ILE A 130 11.41 3.22 -13.83
CA ILE A 130 10.77 4.19 -12.94
C ILE A 130 11.80 5.07 -12.23
N THR A 131 12.87 4.50 -11.70
CA THR A 131 13.90 5.30 -11.03
C THR A 131 14.66 6.19 -12.02
N ASN A 132 14.86 5.74 -13.27
CA ASN A 132 15.53 6.52 -14.29
C ASN A 132 14.71 7.73 -14.77
N LEU A 133 13.42 7.84 -14.43
CA LEU A 133 12.65 9.08 -14.67
C LEU A 133 13.29 10.31 -14.00
N LEU A 134 14.04 10.10 -12.91
CA LEU A 134 14.76 11.18 -12.22
C LEU A 134 15.94 11.74 -13.03
N SER A 135 16.45 11.01 -14.03
CA SER A 135 17.49 11.50 -14.95
C SER A 135 17.04 12.73 -15.74
N ALA A 136 15.73 12.92 -15.91
CA ALA A 136 15.15 14.08 -16.59
C ALA A 136 15.29 15.39 -15.80
N ILE A 137 15.71 15.35 -14.52
CA ILE A 137 15.96 16.55 -13.72
C ILE A 137 17.25 17.24 -14.23
N PRO A 138 17.20 18.50 -14.68
CA PRO A 138 18.37 19.20 -15.21
C PRO A 138 19.53 19.27 -14.20
N TYR A 139 20.75 19.14 -14.71
CA TYR A 139 22.03 19.24 -13.98
C TYR A 139 22.33 18.14 -12.95
N MET A 140 21.32 17.65 -12.21
CA MET A 140 21.52 16.70 -11.11
C MET A 140 20.90 15.32 -11.36
N GLY A 141 20.10 15.14 -12.42
CA GLY A 141 19.33 13.90 -12.66
C GLY A 141 20.16 12.62 -12.60
N ASP A 142 21.23 12.54 -13.40
CA ASP A 142 22.11 11.36 -13.43
C ASP A 142 22.73 11.05 -12.07
N SER A 143 23.13 12.10 -11.33
CA SER A 143 23.70 11.94 -9.99
C SER A 143 22.68 11.41 -8.99
N LEU A 144 21.41 11.84 -9.08
CA LEU A 144 20.32 11.36 -8.24
C LEU A 144 20.00 9.88 -8.52
N VAL A 145 19.94 9.50 -9.79
CA VAL A 145 19.68 8.11 -10.20
C VAL A 145 20.78 7.18 -9.68
N GLN A 146 22.05 7.50 -9.95
CA GLN A 146 23.18 6.70 -9.47
C GLN A 146 23.27 6.66 -7.94
N TRP A 147 22.91 7.76 -7.26
CA TRP A 147 22.83 7.79 -5.80
C TRP A 147 21.74 6.84 -5.27
N ILE A 148 20.55 6.85 -5.87
CA ILE A 148 19.45 5.93 -5.52
C ILE A 148 19.83 4.48 -5.81
N TRP A 149 20.51 4.19 -6.91
CA TRP A 149 20.96 2.83 -7.22
C TRP A 149 22.10 2.38 -6.31
N GLY A 150 22.98 3.30 -5.93
CA GLY A 150 24.24 2.97 -5.26
C GLY A 150 25.28 2.40 -6.21
N GLY A 151 25.22 2.78 -7.48
CA GLY A 151 26.03 2.23 -8.55
C GLY A 151 25.57 2.76 -9.91
N PHE A 152 26.06 2.14 -10.99
CA PHE A 152 25.77 2.58 -12.37
C PHE A 152 24.49 1.98 -12.96
N SER A 153 23.88 1.01 -12.27
CA SER A 153 22.64 0.34 -12.65
C SER A 153 21.93 -0.17 -11.40
N VAL A 154 20.67 -0.57 -11.56
CA VAL A 154 19.96 -1.37 -10.54
C VAL A 154 20.73 -2.67 -10.31
N ASP A 155 21.16 -2.93 -9.07
CA ASP A 155 21.93 -4.12 -8.70
C ASP A 155 21.80 -4.40 -7.17
N LYS A 156 22.68 -5.21 -6.59
CA LYS A 156 22.70 -5.61 -5.18
C LYS A 156 22.54 -4.45 -4.20
N ALA A 157 23.29 -3.36 -4.39
CA ALA A 157 23.18 -2.20 -3.52
C ALA A 157 21.75 -1.61 -3.53
N THR A 158 21.07 -1.63 -4.68
CA THR A 158 19.69 -1.16 -4.85
C THR A 158 18.68 -2.10 -4.18
N LEU A 159 18.85 -3.41 -4.32
CA LEU A 159 17.93 -4.38 -3.72
C LEU A 159 17.97 -4.32 -2.19
N THR A 160 19.16 -4.32 -1.60
CA THR A 160 19.31 -4.29 -0.13
C THR A 160 18.69 -3.03 0.47
N ARG A 161 18.92 -1.84 -0.11
CA ARG A 161 18.31 -0.59 0.38
C ARG A 161 16.79 -0.56 0.16
N PHE A 162 16.29 -1.10 -0.95
CA PHE A 162 14.85 -1.14 -1.22
C PHE A 162 14.14 -2.04 -0.22
N PHE A 163 14.76 -3.16 0.19
CA PHE A 163 14.25 -3.94 1.31
C PHE A 163 14.19 -3.12 2.60
N THR A 164 15.24 -2.37 2.95
CA THR A 164 15.25 -1.50 4.13
C THR A 164 14.16 -0.42 4.07
N PHE A 165 14.00 0.25 2.92
CA PHE A 165 12.95 1.26 2.75
C PHE A 165 11.54 0.66 2.78
N HIS A 166 11.34 -0.48 2.13
CA HIS A 166 10.07 -1.20 2.14
C HIS A 166 9.66 -1.63 3.55
N PHE A 167 10.64 -2.01 4.38
CA PHE A 167 10.40 -2.32 5.79
C PHE A 167 10.07 -1.07 6.62
N LEU A 168 10.76 0.05 6.38
CA LEU A 168 10.62 1.29 7.15
C LEU A 168 9.31 2.04 6.86
N PHE A 169 8.97 2.22 5.58
CA PHE A 169 7.87 3.10 5.17
C PHE A 169 6.49 2.73 5.73
N PRO A 170 6.09 1.45 5.89
CA PRO A 170 4.85 1.09 6.58
C PRO A 170 4.70 1.71 7.97
N PHE A 171 5.79 1.83 8.74
CA PHE A 171 5.76 2.46 10.06
C PHE A 171 5.65 3.98 9.98
N LEU A 172 6.22 4.61 8.94
CA LEU A 172 5.99 6.03 8.65
C LEU A 172 4.53 6.27 8.25
N ILE A 173 3.92 5.36 7.49
CA ILE A 173 2.49 5.41 7.14
C ILE A 173 1.62 5.31 8.40
N VAL A 174 1.97 4.47 9.38
CA VAL A 174 1.27 4.43 10.68
C VAL A 174 1.33 5.79 11.37
N GLY A 175 2.52 6.39 11.47
CA GLY A 175 2.70 7.72 12.07
C GLY A 175 1.88 8.80 11.36
N ALA A 176 1.97 8.86 10.03
CA ALA A 176 1.20 9.81 9.22
C ALA A 176 -0.32 9.59 9.32
N SER A 177 -0.77 8.34 9.48
CA SER A 177 -2.20 8.01 9.66
C SER A 177 -2.74 8.50 11.00
N ILE A 178 -1.93 8.46 12.07
CA ILE A 178 -2.29 9.04 13.36
C ILE A 178 -2.47 10.56 13.23
N ILE A 179 -1.54 11.24 12.55
CA ILE A 179 -1.63 12.69 12.31
C ILE A 179 -2.86 13.02 11.44
N HIS A 180 -3.12 12.21 10.41
CA HIS A 180 -4.30 12.36 9.55
C HIS A 180 -5.61 12.29 10.36
N LEU A 181 -5.73 11.30 11.25
CA LEU A 181 -6.90 11.15 12.12
C LEU A 181 -6.99 12.26 13.18
N LEU A 182 -5.87 12.76 13.67
CA LEU A 182 -5.84 13.88 14.62
C LEU A 182 -6.47 15.11 13.99
N PHE A 183 -6.04 15.53 12.79
CA PHE A 183 -6.65 16.68 12.10
C PHE A 183 -8.11 16.42 11.71
N LEU A 184 -8.48 15.18 11.37
CA LEU A 184 -9.88 14.84 11.14
C LEU A 184 -10.73 15.01 12.40
N HIS A 185 -10.19 14.69 13.58
CA HIS A 185 -10.92 14.80 14.85
C HIS A 185 -11.11 16.26 15.30
N GLU A 186 -10.28 17.20 14.87
CA GLU A 186 -10.47 18.63 15.11
C GLU A 186 -11.76 19.16 14.45
N THR A 187 -12.07 18.72 13.23
CA THR A 187 -13.26 19.17 12.49
C THR A 187 -14.44 18.22 12.62
N GLY A 188 -14.18 16.94 12.89
CA GLY A 188 -15.12 15.84 12.68
C GLY A 188 -15.28 15.47 11.21
N SER A 189 -16.02 14.38 10.97
CA SER A 189 -16.30 13.90 9.60
C SER A 189 -17.24 14.82 8.84
N ASN A 190 -16.98 14.99 7.54
CA ASN A 190 -17.99 15.47 6.58
C ASN A 190 -19.09 14.42 6.40
N ASN A 191 -20.17 14.74 5.69
CA ASN A 191 -21.27 13.82 5.41
C ASN A 191 -21.84 14.01 3.99
N PRO A 192 -22.71 13.09 3.51
CA PRO A 192 -23.16 13.10 2.12
C PRO A 192 -23.89 14.37 1.64
N THR A 193 -24.49 15.16 2.53
CA THR A 193 -25.20 16.39 2.12
C THR A 193 -24.28 17.61 2.04
N GLY A 194 -23.06 17.54 2.59
CA GLY A 194 -22.13 18.67 2.68
C GLY A 194 -22.60 19.80 3.62
N ILE A 195 -23.71 19.62 4.34
CA ILE A 195 -24.25 20.58 5.32
C ILE A 195 -23.75 20.21 6.71
N SER A 196 -23.61 21.19 7.62
CA SER A 196 -23.24 20.93 9.02
C SER A 196 -24.18 19.91 9.68
N SER A 197 -23.60 18.86 10.27
CA SER A 197 -24.34 17.80 10.96
C SER A 197 -24.40 17.98 12.47
N ASN A 198 -24.04 19.16 13.00
CA ASN A 198 -23.97 19.38 14.46
C ASN A 198 -25.32 19.17 15.17
N MET A 199 -26.43 19.34 14.46
CA MET A 199 -27.79 19.12 14.98
C MET A 199 -28.18 17.64 15.03
N ASP A 200 -27.43 16.75 14.36
CA ASP A 200 -27.73 15.31 14.27
C ASP A 200 -26.45 14.47 14.23
N LYS A 201 -25.89 14.26 15.42
CA LYS A 201 -24.75 13.36 15.64
C LYS A 201 -25.15 12.21 16.55
N VAL A 202 -24.59 11.04 16.25
CA VAL A 202 -24.69 9.83 17.06
C VAL A 202 -23.30 9.44 17.57
N PRO A 203 -23.19 8.70 18.70
CA PRO A 203 -21.90 8.14 19.10
C PRO A 203 -21.38 7.17 18.04
N PHE A 204 -20.06 7.06 17.91
CA PHE A 204 -19.46 6.15 16.94
C PHE A 204 -19.81 4.67 17.25
N HIS A 205 -19.74 4.29 18.53
CA HIS A 205 -20.24 3.00 18.98
C HIS A 205 -21.70 3.13 19.44
N PRO A 206 -22.62 2.22 19.03
CA PRO A 206 -22.39 0.99 18.28
C PRO A 206 -22.46 1.16 16.74
N TYR A 207 -23.00 2.26 16.26
CA TYR A 207 -23.46 2.44 14.88
C TYR A 207 -22.36 2.21 13.84
N PHE A 208 -21.26 2.96 13.95
CA PHE A 208 -20.18 2.91 12.98
C PHE A 208 -19.18 1.80 13.28
N SER A 209 -19.00 1.40 14.55
CA SER A 209 -18.18 0.23 14.86
C SER A 209 -18.71 -1.07 14.24
N TYR A 210 -20.03 -1.31 14.28
CA TYR A 210 -20.60 -2.50 13.63
C TYR A 210 -20.62 -2.38 12.11
N LYS A 211 -20.90 -1.17 11.59
CA LYS A 211 -20.84 -0.92 10.16
C LYS A 211 -19.42 -1.14 9.60
N ASP A 212 -18.39 -0.73 10.33
CA ASP A 212 -17.00 -0.99 9.99
C ASP A 212 -16.68 -2.49 10.06
N ALA A 213 -17.14 -3.20 11.09
CA ALA A 213 -16.96 -4.65 11.19
C ALA A 213 -17.54 -5.41 9.97
N ILE A 214 -18.71 -5.00 9.46
CA ILE A 214 -19.27 -5.55 8.22
C ILE A 214 -18.38 -5.22 7.02
N GLY A 215 -17.87 -3.98 6.92
CA GLY A 215 -16.93 -3.60 5.88
C GLY A 215 -15.66 -4.45 5.91
N PHE A 216 -15.10 -4.69 7.10
CA PHE A 216 -13.91 -5.55 7.28
C PHE A 216 -14.19 -6.98 6.83
N LEU A 217 -15.33 -7.54 7.21
CA LEU A 217 -15.72 -8.89 6.80
C LEU A 217 -15.77 -9.01 5.28
N ILE A 218 -16.47 -8.09 4.60
CA ILE A 218 -16.61 -8.11 3.14
C ILE A 218 -15.23 -8.04 2.46
N MET A 219 -14.39 -7.09 2.86
CA MET A 219 -13.09 -6.86 2.25
C MET A 219 -12.12 -8.02 2.51
N LEU A 220 -12.04 -8.52 3.75
CA LEU A 220 -11.18 -9.65 4.09
C LEU A 220 -11.64 -10.93 3.40
N THR A 221 -12.96 -11.18 3.29
CA THR A 221 -13.47 -12.32 2.52
C THR A 221 -13.07 -12.20 1.05
N ALA A 222 -13.20 -11.03 0.43
CA ALA A 222 -12.80 -10.82 -0.95
C ALA A 222 -11.28 -11.04 -1.15
N LEU A 223 -10.45 -10.51 -0.24
CA LEU A 223 -8.99 -10.71 -0.26
C LEU A 223 -8.60 -12.19 -0.13
N VAL A 224 -9.24 -12.92 0.80
CA VAL A 224 -8.99 -14.35 1.00
C VAL A 224 -9.44 -15.16 -0.21
N LEU A 225 -10.62 -14.87 -0.78
CA LEU A 225 -11.11 -15.56 -1.98
C LEU A 225 -10.16 -15.35 -3.17
N LEU A 226 -9.68 -14.12 -3.40
CA LEU A 226 -8.69 -13.83 -4.43
C LEU A 226 -7.39 -14.61 -4.17
N SER A 227 -6.88 -14.57 -2.93
CA SER A 227 -5.63 -15.21 -2.54
C SER A 227 -5.65 -16.74 -2.54
N LEU A 228 -6.84 -17.35 -2.41
CA LEU A 228 -7.01 -18.81 -2.43
C LEU A 228 -7.36 -19.34 -3.83
N LEU A 229 -8.28 -18.67 -4.54
CA LEU A 229 -8.87 -19.22 -5.77
C LEU A 229 -8.15 -18.74 -7.03
N THR A 230 -7.73 -17.48 -7.07
CA THR A 230 -7.10 -16.86 -8.26
C THR A 230 -5.93 -15.93 -7.87
N PRO A 231 -4.93 -16.44 -7.12
CA PRO A 231 -3.93 -15.60 -6.46
C PRO A 231 -3.06 -14.73 -7.37
N ASN A 232 -2.97 -15.09 -8.66
CA ASN A 232 -2.13 -14.42 -9.65
C ASN A 232 -2.94 -13.56 -10.63
N LEU A 233 -4.26 -13.39 -10.43
CA LEU A 233 -5.14 -12.67 -11.35
C LEU A 233 -4.70 -11.21 -11.58
N LEU A 234 -4.14 -10.57 -10.56
CA LEU A 234 -3.71 -9.17 -10.59
C LEU A 234 -2.18 -9.02 -10.78
N GLY A 235 -1.46 -10.10 -11.05
CA GLY A 235 -0.01 -10.09 -11.21
C GLY A 235 0.43 -10.31 -12.65
N ASP A 236 1.67 -9.94 -12.96
CA ASP A 236 2.27 -10.16 -14.27
C ASP A 236 3.05 -11.51 -14.30
N PRO A 237 2.80 -12.39 -15.28
CA PRO A 237 3.49 -13.68 -15.38
C PRO A 237 5.00 -13.54 -15.57
N ASP A 238 5.50 -12.46 -16.16
CA ASP A 238 6.94 -12.28 -16.40
C ASP A 238 7.71 -12.16 -15.08
N ASN A 239 7.05 -11.76 -13.99
CA ASN A 239 7.67 -11.70 -12.67
C ASN A 239 7.88 -13.08 -12.01
N TYR A 240 7.48 -14.17 -12.67
CA TYR A 240 7.86 -15.55 -12.32
C TYR A 240 9.13 -16.02 -13.04
N THR A 241 9.75 -15.16 -13.86
CA THR A 241 11.09 -15.38 -14.42
C THR A 241 12.10 -14.54 -13.64
N PRO A 242 13.23 -15.11 -13.18
CA PRO A 242 14.28 -14.34 -12.51
C PRO A 242 14.77 -13.17 -13.37
N ALA A 243 15.14 -12.06 -12.72
CA ALA A 243 15.67 -10.89 -13.41
C ALA A 243 16.90 -11.23 -14.29
N ASN A 244 16.87 -10.76 -15.53
CA ASN A 244 17.99 -10.84 -16.46
C ASN A 244 18.30 -9.43 -17.00
N PRO A 245 19.44 -8.82 -16.64
CA PRO A 245 19.78 -7.46 -17.05
C PRO A 245 20.05 -7.32 -18.56
N LEU A 246 20.17 -8.44 -19.29
CA LEU A 246 20.40 -8.47 -20.74
C LEU A 246 19.14 -8.76 -21.55
N VAL A 247 18.00 -9.05 -20.91
CA VAL A 247 16.75 -9.41 -21.58
C VAL A 247 15.59 -8.59 -21.03
N THR A 248 15.23 -7.54 -21.76
CA THR A 248 14.09 -6.66 -21.49
C THR A 248 12.79 -7.35 -21.91
N PRO A 249 11.75 -7.43 -21.05
CA PRO A 249 10.43 -7.92 -21.43
C PRO A 249 9.84 -7.13 -22.61
N PRO A 250 9.04 -7.76 -23.48
CA PRO A 250 8.43 -7.09 -24.62
C PRO A 250 7.54 -5.90 -24.23
N HIS A 251 6.85 -5.99 -23.09
CA HIS A 251 5.88 -5.00 -22.61
C HIS A 251 6.09 -4.72 -21.11
N ILE A 252 7.17 -4.01 -20.76
CA ILE A 252 7.37 -3.55 -19.38
C ILE A 252 6.22 -2.62 -18.97
N GLN A 253 5.59 -2.94 -17.84
CA GLN A 253 4.51 -2.17 -17.25
C GLN A 253 4.57 -2.22 -15.72
N PRO A 254 4.13 -1.14 -15.03
CA PRO A 254 3.95 -1.12 -13.59
C PRO A 254 2.73 -1.91 -13.12
#